data_AF-W5NM01-F1
#
_entry.id   AF-W5NM01-F1
#
_cell.length_a   1.000
_cell.length_b   1.000
_cell.length_c   1.000
_cell.angle_alpha   90.00
_cell.angle_beta   90.00
_cell.angle_gamma   90.00
#
_symmetry.space_group_name_H-M   'P 1'
#
loop_
_entity.id
_entity.type
_entity.pdbx_description
1 polymer ?
#
loop_
_entity_poly.entity_id
_entity_poly.type
_entity_poly.pdbx_seq_one_letter_code
_entity_poly.pdbx_strand_id
1 'polypeptide(L)'
;CQTQTHGCHSDKDADHKPRISCTGMGLTAVPQNLDLQTQVLVLTRNEFKILSWAAYTAFPALHELDLSENKIESLKLGKKGLGDGLGPAGVVLPALKKLRLNNNRIASLPPDAFQPVPSIMEIYLQSNLISQLSPTLFAKLPDLEVVELSNNKIQSLPADLMAQMTTMKLKTFAVQGNLITRLPDKFFANANGGGEIPYVFLSHNPWICGCQVLYLQWWL
;
A
#
# COMPACT_ATOMS: atom_id res chain seq x y z
N CYS A 1 -28.82 9.58 -12.38
CA CYS A 1 -28.43 9.72 -13.80
C CYS A 1 -27.00 9.20 -13.95
N GLN A 2 -26.82 8.10 -14.67
CA GLN A 2 -25.50 7.54 -14.96
C GLN A 2 -24.91 8.31 -16.15
N THR A 3 -23.81 9.02 -15.95
CA THR A 3 -23.05 9.63 -17.06
C THR A 3 -21.89 8.72 -17.40
N GLN A 4 -22.00 7.99 -18.52
CA GLN A 4 -20.89 7.21 -19.07
C GLN A 4 -19.89 8.18 -19.70
N THR A 5 -18.75 8.39 -19.05
CA THR A 5 -17.57 9.00 -19.68
C THR A 5 -16.65 7.86 -20.12
N HIS A 6 -16.49 7.69 -21.43
CA HIS A 6 -15.55 6.73 -22.05
C HIS A 6 -15.69 5.25 -21.63
N GLY A 7 -16.88 4.81 -21.19
CA GLY A 7 -17.10 3.42 -20.75
C GLY A 7 -16.77 3.16 -19.28
N CYS A 8 -16.27 4.17 -18.55
CA CYS A 8 -16.22 4.14 -17.10
C CYS A 8 -17.63 4.36 -16.52
N HIS A 9 -17.93 3.66 -15.43
CA HIS A 9 -19.16 3.78 -14.68
C HIS A 9 -18.99 4.77 -13.51
N SER A 10 -19.95 5.68 -13.35
CA SER A 10 -19.99 6.62 -12.22
C SER A 10 -21.18 6.32 -11.31
N ASP A 11 -20.90 6.18 -10.02
CA ASP A 11 -21.87 5.89 -8.97
C ASP A 11 -21.36 6.36 -7.59
N LYS A 12 -21.81 5.70 -6.51
CA LYS A 12 -21.36 5.94 -5.14
C LYS A 12 -20.97 4.62 -4.46
N ASP A 13 -20.00 4.68 -3.56
CA ASP A 13 -19.67 3.54 -2.70
C ASP A 13 -20.66 3.38 -1.53
N ALA A 14 -20.40 2.42 -0.64
CA ALA A 14 -21.25 2.17 0.55
C ALA A 14 -21.30 3.37 1.51
N ASP A 15 -20.28 4.23 1.50
CA ASP A 15 -20.18 5.44 2.33
C ASP A 15 -20.72 6.68 1.60
N HIS A 16 -21.43 6.50 0.48
CA HIS A 16 -21.98 7.56 -0.37
C HIS A 16 -20.92 8.46 -1.04
N LYS A 17 -19.65 8.04 -1.10
CA LYS A 17 -18.56 8.77 -1.73
C LYS A 17 -18.67 8.66 -3.26
N PRO A 18 -18.47 9.75 -4.02
CA PRO A 18 -18.45 9.70 -5.49
C PRO A 18 -17.39 8.72 -5.99
N ARG A 19 -17.83 7.74 -6.79
CA ARG A 19 -16.99 6.67 -7.31
C ARG A 19 -17.00 6.64 -8.83
N ILE A 20 -15.82 6.43 -9.42
CA ILE A 20 -15.67 6.08 -10.83
C ILE A 20 -14.98 4.73 -10.92
N SER A 21 -15.55 3.83 -11.72
CA SER A 21 -15.00 2.51 -12.03
C SER A 21 -14.76 2.35 -13.53
N CYS A 22 -13.52 2.06 -13.90
CA CYS A 22 -13.08 1.77 -15.26
C CYS A 22 -12.49 0.35 -15.35
N THR A 23 -13.23 -0.65 -14.86
CA THR A 23 -12.72 -2.02 -14.70
C THR A 23 -12.66 -2.77 -16.03
N GLY A 24 -11.57 -3.49 -16.32
CA GLY A 24 -11.56 -4.43 -17.46
C GLY A 24 -11.41 -3.77 -18.83
N MET A 25 -10.96 -2.53 -18.89
CA MET A 25 -11.01 -1.71 -20.11
C MET A 25 -9.70 -1.71 -20.92
N GLY A 26 -8.67 -2.44 -20.46
CA GLY A 26 -7.37 -2.48 -21.12
C GLY A 26 -6.57 -1.17 -20.99
N LEU A 27 -6.88 -0.36 -19.97
CA LEU A 27 -6.26 0.95 -19.78
C LEU A 27 -4.79 0.83 -19.38
N THR A 28 -3.92 1.64 -19.98
CA THR A 28 -2.50 1.73 -19.62
C THR A 28 -2.16 3.02 -18.87
N ALA A 29 -3.09 3.96 -18.82
CA ALA A 29 -3.00 5.25 -18.15
C ALA A 29 -4.39 5.69 -17.65
N VAL A 30 -4.43 6.62 -16.70
CA VAL A 30 -5.68 7.20 -16.20
C VAL A 30 -6.38 7.96 -17.34
N PRO A 31 -7.66 7.66 -17.64
CA PRO A 31 -8.41 8.38 -18.67
C PRO A 31 -8.48 9.89 -18.41
N GLN A 32 -8.49 10.68 -19.49
CA GLN A 32 -8.74 12.12 -19.39
C GLN A 32 -10.23 12.40 -19.11
N ASN A 33 -10.52 13.58 -18.55
CA ASN A 33 -11.89 14.08 -18.30
C ASN A 33 -12.72 13.24 -17.31
N LEU A 34 -12.07 12.57 -16.37
CA LEU A 34 -12.78 12.01 -15.20
C LEU A 34 -13.22 13.14 -14.26
N ASP A 35 -14.30 12.91 -13.51
CA ASP A 35 -14.79 13.87 -12.51
C ASP A 35 -13.73 14.09 -11.43
N LEU A 36 -13.28 15.34 -11.26
CA LEU A 36 -12.24 15.72 -10.29
C LEU A 36 -12.74 15.61 -8.84
N GLN A 37 -14.05 15.52 -8.62
CA GLN A 37 -14.65 15.28 -7.30
C GLN A 37 -14.71 13.79 -6.92
N THR A 38 -14.18 12.91 -7.78
CA THR A 38 -14.09 11.47 -7.50
C THR A 38 -13.28 11.23 -6.22
N GLN A 39 -13.88 10.49 -5.29
CA GLN A 39 -13.25 10.09 -4.04
C GLN A 39 -12.84 8.60 -4.06
N VAL A 40 -13.47 7.79 -4.90
CA VAL A 40 -13.12 6.37 -5.07
C VAL A 40 -12.86 6.11 -6.54
N LEU A 41 -11.61 5.78 -6.89
CA LEU A 41 -11.21 5.48 -8.26
C LEU A 41 -10.84 4.01 -8.40
N VAL A 42 -11.63 3.27 -9.18
CA VAL A 42 -11.45 1.83 -9.42
C VAL A 42 -10.95 1.61 -10.84
N LEU A 43 -9.71 1.14 -10.94
CA LEU A 43 -8.97 0.85 -12.18
C LEU A 43 -8.54 -0.62 -12.26
N THR A 44 -9.28 -1.51 -11.59
CA THR A 44 -9.03 -2.94 -11.51
C THR A 44 -9.05 -3.62 -12.89
N ARG A 45 -8.30 -4.71 -13.07
CA ARG A 45 -8.27 -5.49 -14.34
C ARG A 45 -7.91 -4.67 -15.57
N ASN A 46 -6.85 -3.88 -15.48
CA ASN A 46 -6.33 -3.09 -16.58
C ASN A 46 -4.86 -3.46 -16.88
N GLU A 47 -4.19 -2.62 -17.66
CA GLU A 47 -2.87 -2.86 -18.25
C GLU A 47 -1.80 -1.89 -17.71
N PHE A 48 -2.04 -1.30 -16.53
CA PHE A 48 -1.09 -0.39 -15.89
C PHE A 48 0.19 -1.14 -15.52
N LYS A 49 1.34 -0.67 -16.03
CA LYS A 49 2.67 -1.22 -15.71
C LYS A 49 3.38 -0.47 -14.58
N ILE A 50 2.98 0.76 -14.32
CA ILE A 50 3.63 1.65 -13.36
C ILE A 50 2.53 2.43 -12.62
N LEU A 51 2.63 2.50 -11.30
CA LEU A 51 1.90 3.51 -10.53
C LEU A 51 2.73 4.79 -10.52
N SER A 52 2.29 5.81 -11.27
CA SER A 52 2.85 7.16 -11.15
C SER A 52 1.92 8.02 -10.30
N TRP A 53 2.40 8.46 -9.14
CA TRP A 53 1.59 9.30 -8.24
C TRP A 53 1.10 10.58 -8.89
N ALA A 54 1.88 11.15 -9.82
CA ALA A 54 1.53 12.36 -10.55
C ALA A 54 0.26 12.23 -11.40
N ALA A 55 -0.14 11.00 -11.79
CA ALA A 55 -1.36 10.79 -12.57
C ALA A 55 -2.65 11.01 -11.75
N TYR A 56 -2.54 11.06 -10.42
CA TYR A 56 -3.69 11.14 -9.52
C TYR A 56 -3.82 12.49 -8.81
N THR A 57 -2.90 13.43 -9.04
CA THR A 57 -2.94 14.77 -8.43
C THR A 57 -4.15 15.60 -8.85
N ALA A 58 -4.78 15.24 -9.97
CA ALA A 58 -6.02 15.84 -10.43
C ALA A 58 -7.23 15.54 -9.51
N PHE A 59 -7.13 14.55 -8.61
CA PHE A 59 -8.20 14.13 -7.71
C PHE A 59 -7.86 14.51 -6.26
N PRO A 60 -8.08 15.78 -5.85
CA PRO A 60 -7.65 16.27 -4.54
C PRO A 60 -8.38 15.60 -3.36
N ALA A 61 -9.58 15.08 -3.60
CA ALA A 61 -10.41 14.39 -2.61
C ALA A 61 -10.31 12.85 -2.69
N LEU A 62 -9.35 12.31 -3.45
CA LEU A 62 -9.23 10.86 -3.65
C LEU A 62 -8.95 10.16 -2.32
N HIS A 63 -9.89 9.33 -1.90
CA HIS A 63 -9.90 8.61 -0.63
C HIS A 63 -9.50 7.15 -0.81
N GLU A 64 -9.96 6.51 -1.88
CA GLU A 64 -9.62 5.12 -2.22
C GLU A 64 -9.16 5.03 -3.67
N LEU A 65 -8.02 4.36 -3.88
CA LEU A 65 -7.48 4.03 -5.20
C LEU A 65 -7.33 2.52 -5.32
N ASP A 66 -8.06 1.93 -6.24
CA ASP A 66 -7.97 0.51 -6.55
C ASP A 66 -7.31 0.28 -7.92
N LEU A 67 -6.10 -0.28 -7.88
CA LEU A 67 -5.31 -0.69 -9.03
C LEU A 67 -5.01 -2.20 -8.98
N SER A 68 -5.85 -2.96 -8.29
CA SER A 68 -5.70 -4.41 -8.19
C SER A 68 -5.82 -5.09 -9.56
N GLU A 69 -5.26 -6.29 -9.68
CA GLU A 69 -5.35 -7.10 -10.91
C GLU A 69 -4.82 -6.35 -12.16
N ASN A 70 -3.71 -5.62 -12.02
CA ASN A 70 -3.03 -4.93 -13.12
C ASN A 70 -1.66 -5.59 -13.41
N LYS A 71 -0.78 -4.90 -14.15
CA LYS A 71 0.57 -5.37 -14.46
C LYS A 71 1.64 -4.49 -13.82
N ILE A 72 1.35 -3.87 -12.68
CA ILE A 72 2.23 -2.87 -12.07
C ILE A 72 3.50 -3.56 -11.58
N GLU A 73 4.64 -3.10 -12.06
CA GLU A 73 5.97 -3.61 -11.70
C GLU A 73 6.69 -2.68 -10.70
N SER A 74 6.39 -1.37 -10.75
CA SER A 74 7.04 -0.37 -9.90
C SER A 74 6.16 0.84 -9.60
N LEU A 75 6.50 1.52 -8.50
CA LEU A 75 5.91 2.78 -8.09
C LEU A 75 6.91 3.90 -8.38
N LYS A 76 6.45 5.00 -8.98
CA LYS A 76 7.26 6.17 -9.32
C LYS A 76 6.71 7.44 -8.69
N LEU A 77 7.57 8.12 -7.93
CA LEU A 77 7.37 9.51 -7.58
C LEU A 77 7.37 10.33 -8.89
N GLY A 78 6.36 11.20 -9.07
CA GLY A 78 6.38 12.15 -10.18
C GLY A 78 7.65 13.01 -10.13
N LYS A 79 8.34 13.20 -11.25
CA LYS A 79 9.52 14.09 -11.30
C LYS A 79 9.10 15.53 -10.95
N LYS A 80 9.92 16.18 -10.11
CA LYS A 80 9.79 17.60 -9.72
C LYS A 80 9.81 18.51 -10.96
N GLY A 81 8.97 19.53 -10.97
CA GLY A 81 9.31 20.77 -11.67
C GLY A 81 10.55 21.39 -10.98
N LEU A 82 11.49 21.89 -11.78
CA LEU A 82 12.70 22.53 -11.28
C LEU A 82 12.37 23.81 -10.50
N GLY A 83 12.95 23.97 -9.29
CA GLY A 83 13.17 25.28 -8.66
C GLY A 83 12.42 25.50 -7.35
N ASP A 84 13.18 25.50 -6.23
CA ASP A 84 12.92 26.28 -4.99
C ASP A 84 13.67 25.78 -3.73
N GLY A 85 14.33 24.61 -3.76
CA GLY A 85 15.26 24.22 -2.68
C GLY A 85 14.64 23.94 -1.30
N LEU A 86 13.31 23.89 -1.19
CA LEU A 86 12.58 23.54 0.03
C LEU A 86 12.12 22.07 0.01
N GLY A 87 13.04 21.12 0.19
CA GLY A 87 12.68 19.70 0.41
C GLY A 87 11.73 19.08 -0.65
N PRO A 88 11.13 17.91 -0.38
CA PRO A 88 10.17 17.29 -1.28
C PRO A 88 8.79 17.93 -1.07
N ALA A 89 8.54 19.09 -1.67
CA ALA A 89 7.17 19.42 -2.10
C ALA A 89 6.84 18.55 -3.32
N GLY A 90 6.84 17.23 -3.09
CA GLY A 90 6.57 16.21 -4.09
C GLY A 90 5.07 16.10 -4.34
N VAL A 91 4.68 15.23 -5.27
CA VAL A 91 3.28 14.84 -5.41
C VAL A 91 2.72 14.41 -4.05
N VAL A 92 1.59 14.99 -3.62
CA VAL A 92 0.89 14.60 -2.39
C VAL A 92 -0.59 14.37 -2.68
N LEU A 93 -1.13 13.27 -2.15
CA LEU A 93 -2.53 12.88 -2.15
C LEU A 93 -2.98 12.79 -0.68
N PRO A 94 -3.28 13.93 -0.04
CA PRO A 94 -3.47 14.01 1.41
C PRO A 94 -4.77 13.34 1.87
N ALA A 95 -5.74 13.16 0.99
CA ALA A 95 -7.01 12.51 1.30
C ALA A 95 -6.97 10.98 1.19
N LEU A 96 -5.92 10.40 0.59
CA LEU A 96 -5.90 8.98 0.29
C LEU A 96 -5.74 8.15 1.56
N LYS A 97 -6.75 7.33 1.85
CA LYS A 97 -6.82 6.45 3.02
C LYS A 97 -6.65 4.98 2.66
N LYS A 98 -7.04 4.57 1.45
CA LYS A 98 -6.96 3.16 1.03
C LYS A 98 -6.30 3.00 -0.33
N LEU A 99 -5.33 2.10 -0.40
CA LEU A 99 -4.59 1.79 -1.62
C LEU A 99 -4.61 0.27 -1.85
N ARG A 100 -5.18 -0.14 -2.99
CA ARG A 100 -5.20 -1.54 -3.41
C ARG A 100 -4.29 -1.75 -4.60
N LEU A 101 -3.24 -2.55 -4.39
CA LEU A 101 -2.23 -2.93 -5.38
C LEU A 101 -2.07 -4.46 -5.44
N ASN A 102 -2.99 -5.22 -4.87
CA ASN A 102 -2.95 -6.66 -4.87
C ASN A 102 -3.09 -7.27 -6.26
N ASN A 103 -2.56 -8.48 -6.46
CA ASN A 103 -2.55 -9.16 -7.76
C ASN A 103 -1.88 -8.31 -8.86
N ASN A 104 -0.66 -7.80 -8.57
CA ASN A 104 0.19 -7.09 -9.52
C ASN A 104 1.53 -7.83 -9.69
N ARG A 105 2.55 -7.16 -10.23
CA ARG A 105 3.89 -7.72 -10.50
C ARG A 105 4.98 -6.93 -9.77
N ILE A 106 4.64 -6.30 -8.64
CA ILE A 106 5.56 -5.43 -7.91
C ILE A 106 6.64 -6.31 -7.28
N ALA A 107 7.88 -6.18 -7.76
CA ALA A 107 9.02 -6.94 -7.26
C ALA A 107 9.79 -6.19 -6.15
N SER A 108 9.75 -4.86 -6.17
CA SER A 108 10.44 -4.01 -5.21
C SER A 108 9.66 -2.74 -4.95
N LEU A 109 9.70 -2.29 -3.70
CA LEU A 109 9.17 -0.98 -3.29
C LEU A 109 10.35 -0.08 -2.90
N PRO A 110 10.51 1.10 -3.53
CA PRO A 110 11.52 2.04 -3.08
C PRO A 110 11.21 2.53 -1.65
N PRO A 111 12.21 2.95 -0.86
CA PRO A 111 12.01 3.39 0.53
C PRO A 111 11.01 4.53 0.71
N ASP A 112 10.80 5.32 -0.34
CA ASP A 112 9.91 6.48 -0.39
C ASP A 112 8.61 6.22 -1.14
N ALA A 113 8.29 4.96 -1.46
CA ALA A 113 7.13 4.56 -2.28
C ALA A 113 5.81 5.20 -1.86
N PHE A 114 5.60 5.37 -0.55
CA PHE A 114 4.35 5.86 0.04
C PHE A 114 4.44 7.28 0.62
N GLN A 115 5.56 7.99 0.45
CA GLN A 115 5.65 9.39 0.90
C GLN A 115 4.56 10.32 0.30
N PRO A 116 4.08 10.11 -0.94
CA PRO A 116 2.98 10.89 -1.50
C PRO A 116 1.63 10.73 -0.81
N VAL A 117 1.45 9.73 0.04
CA VAL A 117 0.15 9.39 0.65
C VAL A 117 0.26 9.40 2.19
N PRO A 118 0.58 10.55 2.81
CA PRO A 118 0.95 10.63 4.23
C PRO A 118 -0.19 10.23 5.19
N SER A 119 -1.43 10.27 4.72
CA SER A 119 -2.62 9.95 5.50
C SER A 119 -3.16 8.54 5.27
N ILE A 120 -2.44 7.68 4.55
CA ILE A 120 -2.87 6.32 4.23
C ILE A 120 -3.12 5.49 5.50
N MET A 121 -4.21 4.74 5.51
CA MET A 121 -4.61 3.86 6.60
C MET A 121 -4.50 2.38 6.22
N GLU A 122 -4.72 2.06 4.95
CA GLU A 122 -4.76 0.67 4.49
C GLU A 122 -3.97 0.50 3.18
N ILE A 123 -3.02 -0.44 3.20
CA ILE A 123 -2.21 -0.81 2.04
C ILE A 123 -2.35 -2.31 1.78
N TYR A 124 -2.87 -2.64 0.60
CA TYR A 124 -3.05 -4.02 0.13
C TYR A 124 -2.06 -4.33 -1.00
N LEU A 125 -1.12 -5.23 -0.74
CA LEU A 125 -0.03 -5.64 -1.63
C LEU A 125 0.05 -7.15 -1.81
N GLN A 126 -0.95 -7.91 -1.35
CA GLN A 126 -0.95 -9.35 -1.46
C GLN A 126 -0.91 -9.84 -2.91
N SER A 127 -0.32 -11.01 -3.12
CA SER A 127 -0.15 -11.60 -4.45
C SER A 127 0.65 -10.68 -5.39
N ASN A 128 1.83 -10.27 -4.94
CA ASN A 128 2.84 -9.57 -5.74
C ASN A 128 4.15 -10.39 -5.74
N LEU A 129 5.26 -9.77 -6.14
CA LEU A 129 6.58 -10.42 -6.27
C LEU A 129 7.60 -9.83 -5.28
N ILE A 130 7.13 -9.16 -4.23
CA ILE A 130 7.99 -8.39 -3.32
C ILE A 130 8.93 -9.34 -2.59
N SER A 131 10.24 -9.16 -2.74
CA SER A 131 11.24 -10.03 -2.10
C SER A 131 11.91 -9.41 -0.87
N GLN A 132 11.91 -8.09 -0.77
CA GLN A 132 12.55 -7.32 0.30
C GLN A 132 11.74 -6.08 0.65
N LEU A 133 11.84 -5.65 1.90
CA LEU A 133 11.24 -4.41 2.39
C LEU A 133 12.36 -3.48 2.88
N SER A 134 12.22 -2.19 2.63
CA SER A 134 13.05 -1.19 3.31
C SER A 134 12.62 -1.06 4.78
N PRO A 135 13.55 -0.93 5.74
CA PRO A 135 13.20 -0.67 7.15
C PRO A 135 12.39 0.62 7.32
N THR A 136 12.53 1.59 6.41
CA THR A 136 11.87 2.89 6.48
C THR A 136 10.61 3.01 5.62
N LEU A 137 10.18 1.91 4.97
CA LEU A 137 9.09 1.92 3.99
C LEU A 137 7.80 2.56 4.52
N PHE A 138 7.51 2.37 5.80
CA PHE A 138 6.30 2.86 6.46
C PHE A 138 6.53 4.05 7.41
N ALA A 139 7.78 4.50 7.61
CA ALA A 139 8.18 5.41 8.71
C ALA A 139 7.45 6.77 8.79
N LYS A 140 6.71 7.16 7.74
CA LYS A 140 6.00 8.45 7.64
C LYS A 140 4.50 8.30 7.43
N LEU A 141 3.92 7.20 7.88
CA LEU A 141 2.49 6.88 7.71
C LEU A 141 1.81 6.76 9.09
N PRO A 142 1.60 7.88 9.82
CA PRO A 142 1.13 7.85 11.21
C PRO A 142 -0.27 7.23 11.38
N ASP A 143 -1.08 7.27 10.33
CA ASP A 143 -2.45 6.76 10.33
C ASP A 143 -2.55 5.29 9.90
N LEU A 144 -1.43 4.61 9.61
CA LEU A 144 -1.44 3.26 9.04
C LEU A 144 -2.02 2.24 10.03
N GLU A 145 -3.06 1.53 9.59
CA GLU A 145 -3.79 0.53 10.38
C GLU A 145 -3.68 -0.88 9.79
N VAL A 146 -3.61 -1.01 8.46
CA VAL A 146 -3.59 -2.31 7.77
C VAL A 146 -2.45 -2.37 6.76
N VAL A 147 -1.62 -3.40 6.92
CA VAL A 147 -0.58 -3.78 5.95
C VAL A 147 -0.77 -5.23 5.57
N GLU A 148 -1.10 -5.47 4.30
CA GLU A 148 -1.35 -6.79 3.75
C GLU A 148 -0.31 -7.13 2.67
N LEU A 149 0.64 -8.00 3.03
CA LEU A 149 1.81 -8.38 2.24
C LEU A 149 1.83 -9.88 1.92
N SER A 150 0.69 -10.56 2.05
CA SER A 150 0.62 -12.01 1.86
C SER A 150 0.93 -12.47 0.45
N ASN A 151 1.33 -13.73 0.31
CA ASN A 151 1.58 -14.34 -1.00
C ASN A 151 2.58 -13.54 -1.83
N ASN A 152 3.64 -13.05 -1.19
CA ASN A 152 4.78 -12.39 -1.84
C ASN A 152 6.00 -13.33 -1.83
N LYS A 153 7.22 -12.78 -1.97
CA LYS A 153 8.48 -13.52 -1.98
C LYS A 153 9.43 -13.04 -0.86
N ILE A 154 8.88 -12.46 0.20
CA ILE A 154 9.65 -11.83 1.28
C ILE A 154 10.46 -12.92 2.00
N GLN A 155 11.78 -12.76 2.02
CA GLN A 155 12.70 -13.75 2.63
C GLN A 155 13.03 -13.42 4.09
N SER A 156 13.01 -12.14 4.43
CA SER A 156 13.28 -11.64 5.78
C SER A 156 12.57 -10.31 6.00
N LEU A 157 12.23 -10.03 7.25
CA LEU A 157 11.72 -8.74 7.68
C LEU A 157 12.89 -7.92 8.26
N PRO A 158 13.05 -6.64 7.88
CA PRO A 158 14.05 -5.78 8.49
C PRO A 158 13.79 -5.63 9.99
N ALA A 159 14.82 -5.76 10.83
CA ALA A 159 14.67 -5.69 12.28
C ALA A 159 14.00 -4.39 12.76
N ASP A 160 14.34 -3.28 12.12
CA ASP A 160 13.85 -1.94 12.49
C ASP A 160 12.50 -1.58 11.86
N LEU A 161 11.88 -2.46 11.06
CA LEU A 161 10.63 -2.15 10.35
C LEU A 161 9.54 -1.68 11.33
N MET A 162 9.34 -2.42 12.42
CA MET A 162 8.35 -2.09 13.45
C MET A 162 8.79 -0.93 14.35
N ALA A 163 10.10 -0.72 14.51
CA ALA A 163 10.62 0.41 15.28
C ALA A 163 10.32 1.77 14.61
N GLN A 164 10.08 1.78 13.29
CA GLN A 164 9.61 2.96 12.56
C GLN A 164 8.10 3.21 12.68
N MET A 165 7.36 2.31 13.34
CA MET A 165 5.89 2.31 13.41
C MET A 165 5.35 2.61 14.81
N THR A 166 6.14 3.29 15.64
CA THR A 166 5.83 3.51 17.07
C THR A 166 4.67 4.47 17.33
N THR A 167 4.36 5.37 16.39
CA THR A 167 3.24 6.32 16.51
C THR A 167 1.96 5.82 15.85
N MET A 168 2.02 4.67 15.16
CA MET A 168 0.91 4.12 14.38
C MET A 168 -0.07 3.37 15.27
N LYS A 169 -1.26 3.12 14.73
CA LYS A 169 -2.29 2.26 15.34
C LYS A 169 -2.51 1.04 14.46
N LEU A 170 -1.44 0.29 14.23
CA LEU A 170 -1.48 -0.89 13.37
C LEU A 170 -2.41 -1.93 13.99
N LYS A 171 -3.48 -2.26 13.26
CA LYS A 171 -4.48 -3.27 13.62
C LYS A 171 -4.13 -4.61 13.00
N THR A 172 -3.65 -4.58 11.75
CA THR A 172 -3.41 -5.78 10.95
C THR A 172 -2.04 -5.75 10.30
N PHE A 173 -1.26 -6.80 10.54
CA PHE A 173 -0.01 -7.08 9.84
C PHE A 173 -0.03 -8.50 9.28
N ALA A 174 -0.13 -8.62 7.97
CA ALA A 174 -0.27 -9.90 7.28
C ALA A 174 0.92 -10.16 6.35
N VAL A 175 1.63 -11.25 6.60
CA VAL A 175 2.79 -11.71 5.80
C VAL A 175 2.70 -13.20 5.49
N GLN A 176 1.52 -13.80 5.57
CA GLN A 176 1.32 -15.22 5.29
C GLN A 176 1.67 -15.57 3.84
N GLY A 177 2.15 -16.78 3.58
CA GLY A 177 2.48 -17.21 2.22
C GLY A 177 3.73 -16.54 1.64
N ASN A 178 4.71 -16.22 2.49
CA ASN A 178 6.01 -15.68 2.08
C ASN A 178 7.13 -16.72 2.27
N LEU A 179 8.38 -16.29 2.18
CA LEU A 179 9.58 -17.14 2.31
C LEU A 179 10.36 -16.81 3.59
N ILE A 180 9.68 -16.27 4.60
CA ILE A 180 10.31 -15.83 5.84
C ILE A 180 10.69 -17.06 6.65
N THR A 181 11.98 -17.18 6.97
CA THR A 181 12.48 -18.32 7.76
C THR A 181 12.56 -18.00 9.25
N ARG A 182 12.72 -16.73 9.62
CA ARG A 182 12.95 -16.27 11.00
C ARG A 182 12.37 -14.88 11.17
N LEU A 183 11.84 -14.59 12.37
CA LEU A 183 11.52 -13.21 12.76
C LEU A 183 12.73 -12.59 13.44
N PRO A 184 12.95 -11.27 13.27
CA PRO A 184 13.88 -10.53 14.11
C PRO A 184 13.52 -10.66 15.59
N ASP A 185 14.53 -10.61 16.46
CA ASP A 185 14.30 -10.69 17.91
C ASP A 185 13.40 -9.55 18.37
N LYS A 186 12.35 -9.88 19.13
CA LYS A 186 11.37 -8.92 19.66
C LYS A 186 10.72 -8.06 18.57
N PHE A 187 10.54 -8.59 17.37
CA PHE A 187 10.05 -7.83 16.21
C PHE A 187 8.77 -7.03 16.50
N PHE A 188 7.80 -7.61 17.22
CA PHE A 188 6.53 -6.94 17.56
C PHE A 188 6.57 -6.14 18.86
N ALA A 189 7.64 -6.22 19.65
CA ALA A 189 7.68 -5.61 20.99
C ALA A 189 7.63 -4.07 20.94
N ASN A 190 8.05 -3.46 19.84
CA ASN A 190 8.05 -2.01 19.65
C ASN A 190 6.93 -1.52 18.71
N ALA A 191 6.07 -2.43 18.23
CA ALA A 191 4.92 -2.02 17.43
C ALA A 191 3.98 -1.13 18.26
N ASN A 192 3.27 -0.20 17.62
CA ASN A 192 2.29 0.67 18.27
C ASN A 192 2.81 1.37 19.56
N GLY A 193 4.11 1.66 19.63
CA GLY A 193 4.73 2.29 20.81
C GLY A 193 4.82 1.37 22.03
N GLY A 194 4.92 0.07 21.80
CA GLY A 194 4.90 -0.96 22.85
C GLY A 194 3.53 -1.62 23.05
N GLY A 195 2.56 -1.32 22.19
CA GLY A 195 1.24 -1.94 22.17
C GLY A 195 1.18 -3.20 21.30
N GLU A 196 0.12 -3.97 21.48
CA GLU A 196 -0.13 -5.17 20.67
C GLU A 196 -0.67 -4.82 19.28
N ILE A 197 -0.42 -5.71 18.31
CA ILE A 197 -1.10 -5.70 17.01
C ILE A 197 -2.18 -6.79 17.07
N PRO A 198 -3.48 -6.44 17.07
CA PRO A 198 -4.57 -7.39 17.23
C PRO A 198 -4.59 -8.55 16.23
N TYR A 199 -4.24 -8.28 14.97
CA TYR A 199 -4.33 -9.28 13.90
C TYR A 199 -2.98 -9.43 13.20
N VAL A 200 -2.26 -10.51 13.54
CA VAL A 200 -0.99 -10.84 12.91
C VAL A 200 -1.08 -12.20 12.24
N PHE A 201 -0.79 -12.23 10.94
CA PHE A 201 -0.90 -13.43 10.13
C PHE A 201 0.48 -13.85 9.60
N LEU A 202 1.01 -14.94 10.15
CA LEU A 202 2.38 -15.44 9.89
C LEU A 202 2.40 -16.82 9.21
N SER A 203 1.24 -17.43 8.98
CA SER A 203 1.14 -18.80 8.48
C SER A 203 1.78 -18.97 7.10
N HIS A 204 2.01 -20.22 6.68
CA HIS A 204 2.53 -20.52 5.33
C HIS A 204 3.86 -19.81 5.01
N ASN A 205 4.80 -19.87 5.95
CA ASN A 205 6.19 -19.44 5.78
C ASN A 205 7.11 -20.59 6.23
N PRO A 206 8.31 -20.74 5.65
CA PRO A 206 9.26 -21.82 5.99
C PRO A 206 10.00 -21.54 7.31
N TRP A 207 9.24 -21.38 8.40
CA TRP A 207 9.78 -21.03 9.71
C TRP A 207 10.79 -22.07 10.21
N ILE A 208 11.97 -21.60 10.57
CA ILE A 208 12.98 -22.38 11.29
C ILE A 208 12.67 -22.26 12.78
N CYS A 209 12.20 -23.35 13.37
CA CYS A 209 11.98 -23.44 14.81
C CYS A 209 13.33 -23.51 15.54
N GLY A 210 13.71 -22.42 16.20
CA GLY A 210 14.90 -22.29 17.04
C GLY A 210 14.69 -21.21 18.10
N CYS A 211 15.74 -20.85 18.85
CA CYS A 211 15.60 -19.93 19.99
C CYS A 211 14.98 -18.55 19.63
N GLN A 212 15.15 -18.10 18.38
CA GLN A 212 14.67 -16.82 17.87
C GLN A 212 13.15 -16.75 17.69
N VAL A 213 12.43 -17.88 17.66
CA VAL A 213 10.95 -17.91 17.63
C VAL A 213 10.35 -18.23 18.99
N LEU A 214 11.16 -18.47 20.03
CA LEU A 214 10.64 -18.74 21.38
C LEU A 214 9.81 -17.57 21.92
N TYR A 215 10.13 -16.34 21.55
CA TYR A 215 9.35 -15.18 22.01
C TYR A 215 7.91 -15.20 21.48
N LEU A 216 7.64 -15.84 20.34
CA LEU A 216 6.27 -15.97 19.81
C LEU A 216 5.39 -16.84 20.72
N GLN A 217 5.97 -17.77 21.49
CA GLN A 217 5.20 -18.57 22.47
C GLN A 217 4.60 -17.71 23.58
N TRP A 218 5.18 -16.55 23.86
CA TRP A 218 4.74 -15.60 24.88
C TRP A 218 3.93 -14.44 24.31
N TRP A 219 3.80 -14.38 22.98
CA TRP A 219 3.09 -13.34 22.25
C TRP A 219 1.74 -13.84 21.68
N LEU A 220 1.62 -15.16 21.43
CA LEU A 220 0.37 -15.86 21.12
C LEU A 220 -0.42 -16.19 22.39
#